data_AF-A0A8S3RQJ7-F1
#
_entry.id   AF-A0A8S3RQJ7-F1
#
_cell.length_a   1.000
_cell.length_b   1.000
_cell.length_c   1.000
_cell.angle_alpha   90.00
_cell.angle_beta   90.00
_cell.angle_gamma   90.00
#
_symmetry.space_group_name_H-M   'P 1'
#
loop_
_entity.id
_entity.type
_entity.pdbx_description
1 polymer ?
#
loop_
_entity_poly.entity_id
_entity_poly.type
_entity_poly.pdbx_seq_one_letter_code
_entity_poly.pdbx_strand_id
1 'polypeptide(L)'
;MDSKLKSVRAGHKGAVTKLLVKFDELKSKTDTEVDEVKALDDAVTQKQKTLIDLNNRLLEQTSEENLEQEITDSDEYMYELDCKIRQIRKFIKSFETNTIISHDTVGPSTSRLNPDAYNFTPEARVDMNRCAIDSMNQQYSINAPAVHTRPSENVMFQVPSWIYRFIANCRKSRLHRIQSKFITCEELQDATEKWIISAQRISFDKEIRTLKSPNRTHPIP
;
A
#
# COMPACT_ATOMS: atom_id res chain seq x y z
N MET A 1 18.62 35.68 3.58
CA MET A 1 18.03 35.60 4.94
C MET A 1 18.04 34.17 5.48
N ASP A 2 18.61 33.26 4.70
CA ASP A 2 18.45 31.80 4.79
C ASP A 2 19.16 31.26 6.02
N SER A 3 20.25 31.92 6.43
CA SER A 3 21.02 31.60 7.64
C SER A 3 20.13 31.49 8.89
N LYS A 4 19.14 32.38 9.05
CA LYS A 4 18.25 32.36 10.22
C LYS A 4 17.31 31.15 10.21
N LEU A 5 16.67 30.86 9.07
CA LEU A 5 15.78 29.70 8.95
C LEU A 5 16.56 28.38 9.05
N LYS A 6 17.76 28.30 8.46
CA LYS A 6 18.64 27.13 8.59
C LYS A 6 19.04 26.89 10.05
N SER A 7 19.36 27.95 10.79
CA SER A 7 19.66 27.87 12.23
C SER A 7 18.46 27.36 13.05
N VAL A 8 17.26 27.90 12.81
CA VAL A 8 16.03 27.44 13.48
C VAL A 8 15.76 25.97 13.14
N ARG A 9 15.86 25.58 11.86
CA ARG A 9 15.72 24.19 11.44
C ARG A 9 16.71 23.27 12.15
N ALA A 10 17.99 23.65 12.23
CA ALA A 10 19.00 22.88 12.95
C ALA A 10 18.65 22.70 14.43
N GLY A 11 18.14 23.75 15.09
CA GLY A 11 17.64 23.67 16.47
C GLY A 11 16.49 22.67 16.62
N HIS A 12 15.52 22.67 15.70
CA HIS A 12 14.44 21.69 15.69
C HIS A 12 14.93 20.27 15.41
N LYS A 13 15.85 20.06 14.46
CA LYS A 13 16.48 18.76 14.20
C LYS A 13 17.18 18.23 15.46
N GLY A 14 17.95 19.08 16.16
CA GLY A 14 18.62 18.72 17.41
C GLY A 14 17.64 18.35 18.54
N ALA A 15 16.51 19.06 18.65
CA ALA A 15 15.47 18.72 19.60
C ALA A 15 14.83 17.36 19.29
N VAL A 16 14.55 17.07 18.02
CA VAL A 16 14.05 15.77 17.57
C VAL A 16 15.06 14.67 17.90
N THR A 17 16.35 14.87 17.61
CA THR A 17 17.39 13.88 17.94
C THR A 17 17.39 13.55 19.44
N LYS A 18 17.27 14.54 20.32
CA LYS A 18 17.18 14.31 21.77
C LYS A 18 15.94 13.49 22.16
N LEU A 19 14.79 13.76 21.55
CA LEU A 19 13.57 12.97 21.77
C LEU A 19 13.75 11.52 21.28
N LEU A 20 14.40 11.31 20.14
CA LEU A 20 14.67 9.97 19.62
C LEU A 20 15.64 9.19 20.50
N VAL A 21 16.67 9.83 21.04
CA VAL A 21 17.57 9.22 22.03
C VAL A 21 16.79 8.83 23.29
N LYS A 22 15.94 9.73 23.81
CA LYS A 22 15.07 9.41 24.95
C LYS A 22 14.15 8.22 24.64
N PHE A 23 13.63 8.10 23.42
CA PHE A 23 12.85 6.94 23.02
C PHE A 23 13.67 5.65 23.04
N ASP A 24 14.89 5.67 22.49
CA ASP A 24 15.77 4.49 22.48
C ASP A 24 16.15 4.07 23.93
N GLU A 25 16.30 5.04 24.85
CA GLU A 25 16.47 4.77 26.29
C GLU A 25 15.21 4.15 26.91
N LEU A 26 14.02 4.71 26.66
CA LEU A 26 12.75 4.16 27.17
C LEU A 26 12.47 2.76 26.62
N LYS A 27 12.87 2.49 25.38
CA LYS A 27 12.70 1.18 24.74
C LYS A 27 13.55 0.08 25.41
N SER A 28 14.67 0.44 26.03
CA SER A 28 15.56 -0.52 26.69
C SER A 28 15.21 -0.81 28.16
N LYS A 29 14.31 -0.02 28.75
CA LYS A 29 13.80 -0.24 30.11
C LYS A 29 12.67 -1.27 30.12
N THR A 30 12.61 -2.09 31.17
CA THR A 30 11.55 -3.12 31.36
C THR A 30 10.24 -2.53 31.84
N ASP A 31 10.28 -1.48 32.66
CA ASP A 31 9.12 -0.88 33.33
C ASP A 31 8.72 0.45 32.70
N THR A 32 8.70 0.50 31.37
CA THR A 32 8.41 1.74 30.64
C THR A 32 6.92 2.07 30.66
N GLU A 33 6.59 3.25 31.15
CA GLU A 33 5.23 3.78 31.12
C GLU A 33 4.81 4.14 29.69
N VAL A 34 3.72 3.54 29.22
CA VAL A 34 3.19 3.73 27.86
C VAL A 34 2.84 5.19 27.59
N ASP A 35 2.35 5.90 28.61
CA ASP A 35 1.93 7.29 28.49
C ASP A 35 3.13 8.23 28.25
N GLU A 36 4.31 7.91 28.80
CA GLU A 36 5.53 8.67 28.51
C GLU A 36 5.95 8.50 27.04
N VAL A 37 5.81 7.30 26.49
CA VAL A 37 6.09 7.02 25.08
C VAL A 37 5.08 7.71 24.16
N LYS A 38 3.80 7.76 24.54
CA LYS A 38 2.75 8.48 23.80
C LYS A 38 3.04 9.98 23.75
N ALA A 39 3.38 10.58 24.89
CA ALA A 39 3.78 11.99 24.95
C ALA A 39 5.01 12.27 24.05
N LEU A 40 5.93 11.30 23.93
CA LEU A 40 7.07 11.39 23.03
C LEU A 40 6.65 11.32 21.55
N ASP A 41 5.74 10.42 21.16
CA ASP A 41 5.20 10.36 19.78
C ASP A 41 4.55 11.69 19.38
N ASP A 42 3.77 12.29 20.29
CA ASP A 42 3.11 13.57 20.08
C ASP A 42 4.14 14.71 19.90
N ALA A 43 5.14 14.77 20.79
CA ALA A 43 6.19 15.78 20.72
C ALA A 43 7.00 15.67 19.42
N VAL A 44 7.40 14.46 19.02
CA VAL A 44 8.15 14.22 17.77
C VAL A 44 7.28 14.55 16.56
N THR A 45 6.00 14.15 16.55
CA THR A 45 5.05 14.45 15.47
C THR A 45 4.82 15.97 15.33
N GLN A 46 4.74 16.70 16.45
CA GLN A 46 4.62 18.16 16.42
C GLN A 46 5.87 18.81 15.83
N LYS A 47 7.07 18.37 16.24
CA LYS A 47 8.33 18.88 15.69
C LYS A 47 8.49 18.54 14.20
N GLN A 48 8.04 17.36 13.77
CA GLN A 48 8.00 16.98 12.36
C GLN A 48 7.17 17.98 11.54
N LYS A 49 5.97 18.35 11.99
CA LYS A 49 5.13 19.35 11.32
C LYS A 49 5.84 20.70 11.19
N THR A 50 6.51 21.15 12.27
CA THR A 50 7.29 22.41 12.22
C THR A 50 8.46 22.32 11.23
N LEU A 51 9.14 21.17 11.14
CA LEU A 51 10.24 20.98 10.19
C LEU A 51 9.76 20.99 8.74
N ILE A 52 8.58 20.43 8.45
CA ILE A 52 7.96 20.51 7.11
C ILE A 52 7.70 21.97 6.73
N ASP A 53 7.11 22.76 7.63
CA ASP A 53 6.89 24.19 7.39
C ASP A 53 8.20 24.96 7.15
N LEU A 54 9.21 24.71 7.98
CA LEU A 54 10.53 25.32 7.83
C LEU A 54 11.22 24.92 6.51
N ASN A 55 11.08 23.66 6.08
CA ASN A 55 11.64 23.19 4.82
C ASN A 55 10.95 23.90 3.63
N ASN A 56 9.62 23.98 3.61
CA ASN A 56 8.91 24.69 2.53
C ASN A 56 9.35 26.16 2.43
N ARG A 57 9.45 26.85 3.57
CA ARG A 57 9.92 28.24 3.63
C ARG A 57 11.38 28.40 3.24
N LEU A 58 12.22 27.41 3.50
CA LEU A 58 13.62 27.40 3.06
C LEU A 58 13.72 27.21 1.55
N LEU A 59 12.92 26.32 0.97
CA LEU A 59 12.89 26.09 -0.48
C LEU A 59 12.49 27.36 -1.24
N GLU A 60 11.53 28.13 -0.74
CA GLU A 60 11.14 29.43 -1.31
C GLU A 60 12.26 30.49 -1.30
N GLN A 61 13.24 30.36 -0.42
CA GLN A 61 14.34 31.33 -0.24
C GLN A 61 15.68 30.83 -0.79
N THR A 62 15.77 29.57 -1.19
CA THR A 62 17.02 28.96 -1.66
C THR A 62 17.24 29.30 -3.13
N SER A 63 18.49 29.66 -3.49
CA SER A 63 18.84 29.92 -4.89
C SER A 63 18.73 28.65 -5.73
N GLU A 64 18.46 28.80 -7.03
CA GLU A 64 18.27 27.68 -7.94
C GLU A 64 19.48 26.72 -7.95
N GLU A 65 20.70 27.24 -7.83
CA GLU A 65 21.92 26.42 -7.83
C GLU A 65 22.03 25.49 -6.61
N ASN A 66 21.35 25.83 -5.50
CA ASN A 66 21.38 25.06 -4.25
C ASN A 66 20.07 24.30 -3.97
N LEU A 67 19.05 24.49 -4.81
CA LEU A 67 17.70 24.00 -4.56
C LEU A 67 17.64 22.46 -4.52
N GLU A 68 18.28 21.78 -5.47
CA GLU A 68 18.28 20.31 -5.53
C GLU A 68 18.93 19.67 -4.31
N GLN A 69 20.05 20.23 -3.84
CA GLN A 69 20.73 19.75 -2.63
C GLN A 69 19.84 19.96 -1.40
N GLU A 70 19.21 21.13 -1.30
CA GLU A 70 18.34 21.48 -0.17
C GLU A 70 17.09 20.57 -0.11
N ILE A 71 16.51 20.21 -1.26
CA ILE A 71 15.44 19.22 -1.37
C ILE A 71 15.93 17.86 -0.89
N THR A 72 17.07 17.40 -1.40
CA THR A 72 17.64 16.08 -1.07
C THR A 72 17.91 15.95 0.43
N ASP A 73 18.62 16.90 1.03
CA ASP A 73 18.94 16.93 2.47
C ASP A 73 17.69 16.96 3.35
N SER A 74 16.64 17.63 2.86
CA SER A 74 15.36 17.73 3.56
C SER A 74 14.61 16.40 3.51
N ASP A 75 14.52 15.78 2.33
CA ASP A 75 13.79 14.55 2.10
C ASP A 75 14.44 13.35 2.81
N GLU A 76 15.77 13.23 2.77
CA GLU A 76 16.50 12.17 3.47
C GLU A 76 16.22 12.21 4.97
N TYR A 77 16.37 13.39 5.59
CA TYR A 77 16.11 13.55 7.01
C TYR A 77 14.64 13.27 7.36
N MET A 78 13.70 13.76 6.54
CA MET A 78 12.27 13.55 6.76
C MET A 78 11.89 12.07 6.66
N TYR A 79 12.52 11.33 5.74
CA TYR A 79 12.33 9.89 5.60
C TYR A 79 12.82 9.12 6.83
N GLU A 80 14.00 9.44 7.35
CA GLU A 80 14.53 8.82 8.57
C GLU A 80 13.62 9.08 9.77
N LEU A 81 13.18 10.32 9.93
CA LEU A 81 12.25 10.72 10.98
C LEU A 81 10.92 9.94 10.89
N ASP A 82 10.37 9.79 9.68
CA ASP A 82 9.17 9.00 9.40
C ASP A 82 9.33 7.52 9.76
N CYS A 83 10.53 6.97 9.55
CA CYS A 83 10.85 5.61 9.96
C CYS A 83 10.87 5.48 11.48
N LYS A 84 11.46 6.44 12.19
CA LYS A 84 11.51 6.45 13.65
C LYS A 84 10.12 6.63 14.29
N ILE A 85 9.28 7.53 13.78
CA ILE A 85 7.88 7.68 14.24
C ILE A 85 7.11 6.36 14.08
N ARG A 86 7.29 5.65 12.96
CA ARG A 86 6.66 4.32 12.77
C ARG A 86 7.15 3.30 13.80
N GLN A 87 8.41 3.34 14.20
CA GLN A 87 8.95 2.48 15.25
C GLN A 87 8.34 2.81 16.62
N ILE A 88 8.20 4.10 16.97
CA ILE A 88 7.56 4.55 18.20
C ILE A 88 6.12 4.04 18.27
N ARG A 89 5.32 4.26 17.21
CA ARG A 89 3.93 3.80 17.15
C ARG A 89 3.79 2.29 17.18
N LYS A 90 4.71 1.55 16.54
CA LYS A 90 4.73 0.08 16.62
C LYS A 90 5.01 -0.37 18.06
N PHE A 91 5.91 0.31 18.77
CA PHE A 91 6.22 0.04 20.17
C PHE A 91 5.00 0.29 21.06
N ILE A 92 4.32 1.44 20.93
CA ILE A 92 3.08 1.74 21.68
C ILE A 92 2.02 0.63 21.49
N LYS A 93 1.76 0.22 20.25
CA LYS A 93 0.78 -0.85 19.94
C LYS A 93 1.11 -2.19 20.59
N SER A 94 2.39 -2.48 20.83
CA SER A 94 2.78 -3.74 21.47
C SER A 94 2.35 -3.81 22.94
N PHE A 95 2.30 -2.68 23.66
CA PHE A 95 1.78 -2.63 25.03
C PHE A 95 0.27 -2.80 25.09
N GLU A 96 -0.45 -2.18 24.15
CA GLU A 96 -1.91 -2.29 24.07
C GLU A 96 -2.36 -3.74 23.83
N THR A 97 -1.59 -4.48 23.04
CA THR A 97 -1.88 -5.91 22.76
C THR A 97 -1.66 -6.79 23.98
N ASN A 98 -0.60 -6.53 24.77
CA ASN A 98 -0.30 -7.32 25.97
C ASN A 98 -1.31 -7.08 27.10
N THR A 99 -1.86 -5.88 27.21
CA THR A 99 -2.83 -5.53 28.26
C THR A 99 -4.16 -6.28 28.11
N ILE A 100 -4.59 -6.56 26.87
CA ILE A 100 -5.87 -7.25 26.60
C ILE A 100 -5.83 -8.73 27.01
N ILE A 101 -4.68 -9.39 26.90
CA ILE A 101 -4.56 -10.83 27.17
C ILE A 101 -4.63 -11.15 28.68
N SER A 102 -4.30 -10.18 29.54
CA SER A 102 -4.25 -10.38 30.99
C SER A 102 -5.60 -10.26 31.71
N HIS A 103 -6.67 -9.80 31.04
CA HIS A 103 -7.96 -9.53 31.71
C HIS A 103 -9.03 -10.63 31.51
N ASP A 104 -8.77 -11.68 30.71
CA ASP A 104 -9.78 -12.71 30.39
C ASP A 104 -9.57 -14.08 31.08
N THR A 105 -8.76 -14.16 32.13
CA THR A 105 -8.57 -15.42 32.89
C THR A 105 -9.43 -15.49 34.16
N VAL A 106 -10.75 -15.35 34.02
CA VAL A 106 -11.71 -15.85 35.01
C VAL A 106 -12.82 -16.62 34.29
N GLY A 107 -12.66 -17.95 34.22
CA GLY A 107 -13.78 -18.89 34.14
C GLY A 107 -13.97 -19.63 32.79
N PRO A 108 -13.93 -20.98 32.77
CA PRO A 108 -14.23 -21.77 31.58
C PRO A 108 -15.75 -21.79 31.36
N SER A 109 -16.25 -20.89 30.52
CA SER A 109 -17.60 -21.04 29.97
C SER A 109 -17.58 -22.07 28.84
N THR A 110 -17.59 -23.35 29.21
CA THR A 110 -18.17 -24.39 28.38
C THR A 110 -19.68 -24.14 28.33
N SER A 111 -20.13 -23.24 27.46
CA SER A 111 -21.55 -23.06 27.21
C SER A 111 -21.82 -22.93 25.72
N ARG A 112 -22.36 -24.03 25.21
CA ARG A 112 -23.24 -24.13 24.06
C ARG A 112 -22.55 -23.99 22.70
N LEU A 113 -21.82 -25.05 22.36
CA LEU A 113 -21.93 -25.57 21.00
C LEU A 113 -23.42 -25.83 20.70
N ASN A 114 -23.84 -25.27 19.58
CA ASN A 114 -25.19 -25.29 19.05
C ASN A 114 -25.82 -26.70 19.12
N PRO A 115 -26.86 -26.94 19.95
CA PRO A 115 -27.50 -28.25 20.04
C PRO A 115 -28.28 -28.65 18.78
N ASP A 116 -28.53 -27.69 17.87
CA ASP A 116 -29.37 -27.90 16.68
C ASP A 116 -28.59 -28.20 15.38
N ALA A 117 -27.28 -28.46 15.46
CA ALA A 117 -26.45 -28.76 14.29
C ALA A 117 -26.75 -30.11 13.61
N TYR A 118 -27.67 -30.92 14.17
CA TYR A 118 -28.00 -32.26 13.64
C TYR A 118 -29.05 -32.28 12.52
N ASN A 119 -29.67 -31.16 12.15
CA ASN A 119 -30.76 -31.13 11.16
C ASN A 119 -30.38 -30.66 9.75
N PHE A 120 -29.10 -30.57 9.40
CA PHE A 120 -28.70 -30.32 8.01
C PHE A 120 -28.45 -31.63 7.25
N THR A 121 -29.53 -32.25 6.77
CA THR A 121 -29.47 -33.23 5.67
C THR A 121 -29.42 -32.48 4.33
N PRO A 122 -28.45 -32.76 3.45
CA PRO A 122 -28.42 -32.20 2.10
C PRO A 122 -29.29 -33.05 1.18
N GLU A 123 -30.57 -32.69 1.03
CA GLU A 123 -31.42 -33.28 0.00
C GLU A 123 -31.45 -32.45 -1.29
N ALA A 124 -31.27 -33.21 -2.38
CA ALA A 124 -31.76 -32.97 -3.74
C ALA A 124 -31.19 -31.77 -4.52
N ARG A 125 -30.20 -32.11 -5.38
CA ARG A 125 -30.01 -31.48 -6.68
C ARG A 125 -31.31 -31.56 -7.49
N VAL A 126 -31.81 -30.42 -7.94
CA VAL A 126 -32.77 -30.35 -9.04
C VAL A 126 -32.12 -29.53 -10.15
N ASP A 127 -31.75 -30.23 -11.21
CA ASP A 127 -31.48 -29.64 -12.52
C ASP A 127 -32.78 -29.01 -13.04
N MET A 128 -32.75 -27.69 -13.31
CA MET A 128 -33.71 -27.09 -14.23
C MET A 128 -33.04 -26.15 -15.21
N ASN A 129 -33.13 -26.60 -16.47
CA ASN A 129 -32.81 -25.90 -17.69
C ASN A 129 -33.74 -24.72 -17.98
N ARG A 130 -33.18 -23.71 -18.64
CA ARG A 130 -33.71 -22.88 -19.74
C ARG A 130 -35.00 -22.04 -19.53
N CYS A 131 -34.83 -20.72 -19.71
CA CYS A 131 -35.54 -19.90 -20.72
C CYS A 131 -34.72 -18.60 -20.92
N ALA A 132 -34.14 -18.34 -22.10
CA ALA A 132 -34.78 -17.83 -23.33
C ALA A 132 -35.15 -16.34 -23.22
N ILE A 133 -34.21 -15.46 -23.59
CA ILE A 133 -34.49 -14.17 -24.25
C ILE A 133 -33.41 -13.97 -25.31
N ASP A 134 -33.68 -14.48 -26.51
CA ASP A 134 -33.09 -14.00 -27.76
C ASP A 134 -34.17 -13.15 -28.45
N SER A 135 -33.94 -11.85 -28.61
CA SER A 135 -34.29 -11.14 -29.84
C SER A 135 -33.76 -9.71 -29.85
N MET A 136 -33.25 -9.32 -31.02
CA MET A 136 -32.81 -7.98 -31.47
C MET A 136 -31.38 -7.54 -31.14
N ASN A 137 -30.41 -7.94 -31.97
CA ASN A 137 -30.06 -7.13 -33.15
C ASN A 137 -28.92 -7.80 -33.96
N GLN A 138 -29.20 -8.05 -35.23
CA GLN A 138 -28.25 -8.55 -36.22
C GLN A 138 -27.33 -7.43 -36.74
N GLN A 139 -26.24 -7.88 -37.37
CA GLN A 139 -25.35 -7.20 -38.30
C GLN A 139 -24.16 -6.45 -37.70
N TYR A 140 -23.09 -7.18 -37.40
CA TYR A 140 -21.85 -7.14 -38.19
C TYR A 140 -21.16 -8.51 -38.10
N SER A 141 -21.02 -9.16 -39.25
CA SER A 141 -20.35 -10.45 -39.41
C SER A 141 -18.92 -10.22 -39.87
N ILE A 142 -17.96 -10.49 -38.99
CA ILE A 142 -16.57 -10.79 -39.33
C ILE A 142 -16.22 -12.06 -38.55
N ASN A 143 -15.86 -13.11 -39.28
CA ASN A 143 -15.60 -14.44 -38.75
C ASN A 143 -14.42 -14.43 -37.76
N ALA A 144 -14.72 -14.45 -36.47
CA ALA A 144 -13.81 -14.85 -35.41
C ALA A 144 -14.54 -15.87 -34.51
N PRO A 145 -13.89 -16.98 -34.11
CA PRO A 145 -14.52 -17.95 -33.22
C PRO A 145 -14.82 -17.28 -31.87
N ALA A 146 -16.11 -17.03 -31.63
CA ALA A 146 -16.63 -16.41 -30.42
C ALA A 146 -16.53 -17.39 -29.24
N VAL A 147 -15.41 -17.36 -28.54
CA VAL A 147 -15.33 -17.77 -27.13
C VAL A 147 -15.65 -16.53 -26.30
N HIS A 148 -16.93 -16.18 -26.20
CA HIS A 148 -17.41 -15.26 -25.18
C HIS A 148 -17.55 -16.02 -23.86
N THR A 149 -16.41 -16.33 -23.24
CA THR A 149 -16.38 -16.40 -21.78
C THR A 149 -16.63 -14.97 -21.31
N ARG A 150 -17.79 -14.73 -20.66
CA ARG A 150 -17.96 -13.54 -19.83
C ARG A 150 -16.69 -13.45 -18.98
N PRO A 151 -15.93 -12.33 -19.01
CA PRO A 151 -14.86 -12.17 -18.05
C PRO A 151 -15.54 -12.31 -16.69
N SER A 152 -15.13 -13.33 -15.93
CA SER A 152 -15.69 -13.56 -14.60
C SER A 152 -15.60 -12.25 -13.83
N GLU A 153 -16.56 -11.97 -12.96
CA GLU A 153 -16.62 -10.72 -12.17
C GLU A 153 -15.28 -10.39 -11.48
N ASN A 154 -14.42 -11.40 -11.28
CA ASN A 154 -13.02 -11.26 -10.88
C ASN A 154 -12.14 -10.35 -11.76
N VAL A 155 -12.37 -10.24 -13.07
CA VAL A 155 -11.53 -9.38 -13.95
C VAL A 155 -11.80 -7.89 -13.70
N MET A 156 -13.05 -7.52 -13.36
CA MET A 156 -13.39 -6.12 -13.04
C MET A 156 -12.76 -5.64 -11.73
N PHE A 157 -12.52 -6.52 -10.75
CA PHE A 157 -11.86 -6.16 -9.48
C PHE A 157 -10.33 -6.20 -9.54
N GLN A 158 -9.76 -6.85 -10.56
CA GLN A 158 -8.31 -6.87 -10.77
C GLN A 158 -7.80 -5.51 -11.24
N VAL A 159 -8.54 -4.83 -12.12
CA VAL A 159 -8.09 -3.55 -12.69
C VAL A 159 -7.89 -2.46 -11.61
N PRO A 160 -8.84 -2.21 -10.68
CA PRO A 160 -8.63 -1.26 -9.58
C PRO A 160 -7.47 -1.66 -8.67
N SER A 161 -7.37 -2.93 -8.28
CA SER A 161 -6.30 -3.44 -7.40
C SER A 161 -4.91 -3.28 -8.02
N TRP A 162 -4.81 -3.45 -9.34
CA TRP A 162 -3.58 -3.25 -10.10
C TRP A 162 -3.22 -1.78 -10.24
N ILE A 163 -4.21 -0.91 -10.48
CA ILE A 163 -4.04 0.54 -10.49
C ILE A 163 -3.50 1.01 -9.12
N TYR A 164 -4.06 0.53 -8.01
CA TYR A 164 -3.55 0.85 -6.67
C TYR A 164 -2.10 0.39 -6.45
N ARG A 165 -1.74 -0.81 -6.93
CA ARG A 165 -0.39 -1.36 -6.80
C ARG A 165 0.61 -0.64 -7.69
N PHE A 166 0.21 -0.22 -8.88
CA PHE A 166 1.00 0.59 -9.79
C PHE A 166 1.28 1.98 -9.18
N ILE A 167 0.27 2.67 -8.66
CA ILE A 167 0.43 3.96 -7.97
C ILE A 167 1.40 3.82 -6.79
N ALA A 168 1.28 2.73 -6.02
CA ALA A 168 2.17 2.45 -4.90
C ALA A 168 3.63 2.22 -5.33
N ASN A 169 3.86 1.76 -6.56
CA ASN A 169 5.20 1.46 -7.06
C ASN A 169 5.82 2.61 -7.89
N CYS A 170 5.01 3.40 -8.60
CA CYS A 170 5.49 4.49 -9.46
C CYS A 170 5.70 5.80 -8.71
N ARG A 171 4.95 6.05 -7.62
CA ARG A 171 5.23 7.17 -6.73
C ARG A 171 6.43 6.84 -5.84
N LYS A 172 7.62 7.21 -6.35
CA LYS A 172 8.93 7.04 -5.68
C LYS A 172 8.95 7.68 -4.28
N SER A 173 8.26 8.82 -4.11
CA SER A 173 8.08 9.47 -2.81
C SER A 173 6.74 9.10 -2.15
N ARG A 174 6.80 8.69 -0.89
CA ARG A 174 5.62 8.45 -0.03
C ARG A 174 4.81 9.72 0.20
N LEU A 175 5.41 10.90 0.09
CA LEU A 175 4.74 12.19 0.20
C LEU A 175 3.73 12.40 -0.95
N HIS A 176 4.12 12.05 -2.19
CA HIS A 176 3.23 12.06 -3.36
C HIS A 176 2.09 11.04 -3.25
N ARG A 177 2.27 9.94 -2.52
CA ARG A 177 1.18 8.98 -2.21
C ARG A 177 0.14 9.53 -1.25
N ILE A 178 0.53 10.45 -0.36
CA ILE A 178 -0.33 10.95 0.72
C ILE A 178 -0.99 12.29 0.34
N GLN A 179 -0.30 13.17 -0.38
CA GLN A 179 -0.81 14.51 -0.70
C GLN A 179 -1.72 14.53 -1.94
N SER A 180 -1.45 13.69 -2.94
CA SER A 180 -2.29 13.55 -4.13
C SER A 180 -3.34 12.46 -3.87
N LYS A 181 -4.53 12.86 -3.41
CA LYS A 181 -5.72 11.97 -3.30
C LYS A 181 -6.21 11.47 -4.66
N PHE A 182 -5.81 12.13 -5.75
CA PHE A 182 -6.27 11.85 -7.11
C PHE A 182 -5.08 11.56 -8.02
N ILE A 183 -5.22 10.56 -8.88
CA ILE A 183 -4.27 10.28 -9.97
C ILE A 183 -4.41 11.40 -11.00
N THR A 184 -3.30 11.97 -11.44
CA THR A 184 -3.30 12.94 -12.56
C THR A 184 -3.48 12.20 -13.89
N CYS A 185 -4.02 12.88 -14.91
CA CYS A 185 -4.17 12.27 -16.24
C CYS A 185 -2.83 11.79 -16.81
N GLU A 186 -1.74 12.52 -16.56
CA GLU A 186 -0.39 12.17 -17.00
C GLU A 186 0.13 10.88 -16.33
N GLU A 187 -0.05 10.75 -15.01
CA GLU A 187 0.30 9.52 -14.28
C GLU A 187 -0.50 8.31 -14.81
N LEU A 188 -1.79 8.51 -15.11
CA LEU A 188 -2.64 7.46 -15.67
C LEU A 188 -2.18 7.06 -17.09
N GLN A 189 -1.75 8.02 -17.89
CA GLN A 189 -1.26 7.80 -19.24
C GLN A 189 0.07 7.02 -19.24
N ASP A 190 1.04 7.44 -18.41
CA ASP A 190 2.31 6.72 -18.23
C ASP A 190 2.09 5.28 -17.71
N ALA A 191 1.12 5.10 -16.81
CA ALA A 191 0.71 3.78 -16.35
C ALA A 191 0.20 2.88 -17.47
N THR A 192 -0.67 3.45 -18.32
CA THR A 192 -1.29 2.75 -19.43
C THR A 192 -0.24 2.34 -20.46
N GLU A 193 0.69 3.23 -20.78
CA GLU A 193 1.77 2.96 -21.74
C GLU A 193 2.69 1.82 -21.26
N LYS A 194 3.15 1.88 -20.00
CA LYS A 194 3.98 0.82 -19.41
C LYS A 194 3.27 -0.53 -19.36
N TRP A 195 1.96 -0.51 -19.10
CA TRP A 195 1.16 -1.72 -19.09
C TRP A 195 1.06 -2.35 -20.49
N ILE A 196 0.78 -1.55 -21.52
CA ILE A 196 0.74 -2.02 -22.91
C ILE A 196 2.06 -2.68 -23.30
N ILE A 197 3.19 -2.01 -23.01
CA ILE A 197 4.53 -2.55 -23.30
C ILE A 197 4.76 -3.88 -22.57
N SER A 198 4.38 -3.98 -21.30
CA SER A 198 4.53 -5.22 -20.53
C SER A 198 3.66 -6.35 -21.07
N ALA A 199 2.41 -6.06 -21.47
CA ALA A 199 1.49 -7.06 -22.01
C ALA A 199 1.99 -7.59 -23.37
N GLN A 200 2.45 -6.68 -24.24
CA GLN A 200 3.06 -7.03 -25.52
C GLN A 200 4.29 -7.91 -25.31
N ARG A 201 5.17 -7.56 -24.36
CA ARG A 201 6.35 -8.37 -24.03
C ARG A 201 5.99 -9.78 -23.57
N ILE A 202 4.99 -9.93 -22.70
CA ILE A 202 4.54 -11.24 -22.22
C ILE A 202 3.98 -12.08 -23.37
N SER A 203 3.19 -11.47 -24.27
CA SER A 203 2.67 -12.16 -25.46
C SER A 203 3.81 -12.64 -26.36
N PHE A 204 4.77 -11.75 -26.63
CA PHE A 204 5.95 -12.05 -27.43
C PHE A 204 6.80 -13.17 -26.81
N ASP A 205 7.07 -13.12 -25.50
CA ASP A 205 7.82 -14.16 -24.81
C ASP A 205 7.12 -15.52 -24.87
N LYS A 206 5.77 -15.53 -24.83
CA LYS A 206 4.98 -16.76 -24.99
C LYS A 206 5.14 -17.33 -26.41
N GLU A 207 5.07 -16.50 -27.43
CA GLU A 207 5.29 -16.89 -28.83
C GLU A 207 6.70 -17.46 -29.03
N ILE A 208 7.72 -16.77 -28.51
CA ILE A 208 9.11 -17.24 -28.57
C ILE A 208 9.27 -18.59 -27.87
N ARG A 209 8.61 -18.81 -26.72
CA ARG A 209 8.63 -20.11 -26.04
C ARG A 209 7.97 -21.20 -26.88
N THR A 210 6.84 -20.92 -27.51
CA THR A 210 6.17 -21.89 -28.39
C THR A 210 7.02 -22.23 -29.62
N LEU A 211 7.78 -21.28 -30.16
CA LEU A 211 8.69 -21.51 -31.28
C LEU A 211 9.94 -22.30 -30.86
N LYS A 212 10.46 -22.06 -29.65
CA LYS A 212 11.64 -22.77 -29.10
C LYS A 212 11.33 -24.18 -28.62
N SER A 213 10.08 -24.48 -28.32
CA SER A 213 9.60 -25.82 -28.01
C SER A 213 8.73 -26.30 -29.17
N PRO A 214 9.31 -26.59 -30.36
CA PRO A 214 8.54 -27.20 -31.42
C PRO A 214 7.95 -28.47 -30.83
N ASN A 215 6.63 -28.53 -30.76
CA ASN A 215 5.91 -29.72 -30.31
C ASN A 215 6.61 -30.89 -30.99
N ARG A 216 7.19 -31.79 -30.18
CA ARG A 216 7.59 -33.11 -30.65
C ARG A 216 6.29 -33.80 -31.02
N THR A 217 5.79 -33.47 -32.20
CA THR A 217 4.64 -34.09 -32.83
C THR A 217 4.90 -35.57 -32.79
N HIS A 218 3.93 -36.25 -32.19
CA HIS A 218 3.89 -37.69 -31.98
C HIS A 218 4.45 -38.47 -33.17
N PRO A 219 5.16 -39.59 -32.91
CA PRO A 219 5.61 -40.46 -33.98
C PRO A 219 4.39 -40.85 -34.81
N ILE A 220 4.47 -40.56 -36.12
CA ILE A 220 3.52 -41.02 -37.11
C ILE A 220 3.58 -42.56 -37.10
N PRO A 221 2.46 -43.27 -36.90
CA PRO A 221 2.43 -44.73 -36.94
C PRO A 221 2.76 -45.29 -38.34
#